data_AF-K1SIW8-F1
#
_entry.id   AF-K1SIW8-F1
#
_cell.length_a   1.000
_cell.length_b   1.000
_cell.length_c   1.000
_cell.angle_alpha   90.00
_cell.angle_beta   90.00
_cell.angle_gamma   90.00
#
_symmetry.space_group_name_H-M   'P 1'
#
loop_
_entity.id
_entity.type
_entity.pdbx_description
1 polymer ?
#
loop_
_entity_poly.entity_id
_entity_poly.type
_entity_poly.pdbx_seq_one_letter_code
_entity_poly.pdbx_strand_id
1 'polypeptide(L)'
;MSAAFRELTGLKRVMESLARYELPVPLAMQLYRAYGADALPRLREDPYLLTGDAYGVEFSTMDEIALSMGFDGDSPCRVEAALTYELSHNLNNGHVFLPRDKLLSAAAQLISADTDALETALDGLLTRGVIVQEQVANVQACYLLRLYQAETRVARRLLSLRDAPRQTGKNVGQDHHRD
;
A
#
# COMPACT_ATOMS: atom_id res chain seq x y z
N MET A 1 -22.20 28.95 12.54
CA MET A 1 -21.70 27.72 13.21
C MET A 1 -20.18 27.71 13.13
N SER A 2 -19.46 27.49 14.23
CA SER A 2 -17.98 27.58 14.27
C SER A 2 -17.31 26.45 13.46
N ALA A 3 -16.08 26.68 12.99
CA ALA A 3 -15.29 25.66 12.28
C ALA A 3 -15.06 24.40 13.14
N ALA A 4 -14.75 24.60 14.43
CA ALA A 4 -14.58 23.51 15.40
C ALA A 4 -15.82 22.62 15.55
N PHE A 5 -17.03 23.19 15.47
CA PHE A 5 -18.27 22.41 15.54
C PHE A 5 -18.47 21.55 14.29
N ARG A 6 -18.12 22.06 13.10
CA ARG A 6 -18.17 21.30 11.85
C ARG A 6 -17.18 20.13 11.86
N GLU A 7 -15.99 20.34 12.40
CA GLU A 7 -14.98 19.29 12.51
C GLU A 7 -15.40 18.17 13.47
N LEU A 8 -15.86 18.52 14.67
CA LEU A 8 -16.37 17.54 15.64
C LEU A 8 -17.56 16.74 15.09
N THR A 9 -18.46 17.41 14.37
CA THR A 9 -19.62 16.76 13.75
C THR A 9 -19.20 15.84 12.61
N GLY A 10 -18.20 16.24 11.81
CA GLY A 10 -17.63 15.41 10.73
C GLY A 10 -17.00 14.13 11.27
N LEU A 11 -16.12 14.26 12.26
CA LEU A 11 -15.48 13.12 12.90
C LEU A 11 -16.50 12.16 13.52
N LYS A 12 -17.51 12.70 14.23
CA LYS A 12 -18.57 11.88 14.84
C LYS A 12 -19.30 11.02 13.81
N ARG A 13 -19.59 11.57 12.62
CA ARG A 13 -20.24 10.83 11.53
C ARG A 13 -19.36 9.71 10.98
N VAL A 14 -18.06 9.93 10.85
CA VAL A 14 -17.11 8.88 10.43
C VAL A 14 -17.07 7.76 11.47
N MET A 15 -16.98 8.11 12.76
CA MET A 15 -17.00 7.14 13.86
C MET A 15 -18.30 6.32 13.87
N GLU A 16 -19.46 6.98 13.75
CA GLU A 16 -20.77 6.30 13.68
C GLU A 16 -20.88 5.38 12.46
N SER A 17 -20.26 5.72 11.33
CA SER A 17 -20.25 4.88 10.14
C SER A 17 -19.39 3.64 10.33
N LEU A 18 -18.17 3.79 10.84
CA LEU A 18 -17.25 2.66 11.07
C LEU A 18 -17.78 1.72 12.15
N ALA A 19 -18.39 2.25 13.21
CA ALA A 19 -18.98 1.44 14.27
C ALA A 19 -20.12 0.53 13.79
N ARG A 20 -20.86 0.91 12.74
CA ARG A 20 -21.91 0.05 12.14
C ARG A 20 -21.34 -1.20 11.47
N TYR A 21 -20.09 -1.13 11.02
CA TYR A 21 -19.35 -2.23 10.40
C TYR A 21 -18.35 -2.87 11.38
N GLU A 22 -18.50 -2.59 12.68
CA GLU A 22 -17.64 -3.10 13.75
C GLU A 22 -16.15 -2.75 13.58
N LEU A 23 -15.85 -1.70 12.80
CA LEU A 23 -14.49 -1.25 12.54
C LEU A 23 -13.95 -0.40 13.72
N PRO A 24 -12.67 -0.59 14.11
CA PRO A 24 -12.06 0.14 15.23
C PRO A 24 -12.16 1.67 15.12
N VAL A 25 -12.56 2.32 16.21
CA VAL A 25 -12.64 3.78 16.33
C VAL A 25 -11.33 4.52 15.98
N PRO A 26 -10.11 4.02 16.31
CA PRO A 26 -8.88 4.67 15.90
C PRO A 26 -8.74 4.86 14.37
N LEU A 27 -9.34 3.98 13.56
CA LEU A 27 -9.39 4.12 12.10
C LEU A 27 -10.13 5.39 11.69
N ALA A 28 -11.24 5.71 12.38
CA ALA A 28 -12.01 6.92 12.12
C ALA A 28 -11.14 8.17 12.27
N MET A 29 -10.29 8.20 13.30
CA MET A 29 -9.39 9.31 13.56
C MET A 29 -8.30 9.41 12.49
N GLN A 30 -7.72 8.28 12.07
CA GLN A 30 -6.72 8.26 11.01
C GLN A 30 -7.30 8.73 9.68
N LEU A 31 -8.48 8.20 9.31
CA LEU A 31 -9.17 8.55 8.08
C LEU A 31 -9.57 10.03 8.06
N TYR A 32 -10.10 10.55 9.17
CA TYR A 32 -10.46 11.95 9.30
C TYR A 32 -9.24 12.87 9.29
N ARG A 33 -8.08 12.44 9.83
CA ARG A 33 -6.83 13.21 9.71
C ARG A 33 -6.32 13.27 8.26
N ALA A 34 -6.54 12.22 7.48
CA ALA A 34 -6.10 12.14 6.09
C ALA A 34 -7.00 12.95 5.13
N TYR A 35 -8.32 12.87 5.30
CA TYR A 35 -9.28 13.42 4.33
C TYR A 35 -10.23 14.49 4.91
N GLY A 36 -10.19 14.74 6.22
CA GLY A 36 -11.06 15.72 6.86
C GLY A 36 -12.54 15.45 6.60
N ALA A 37 -13.25 16.49 6.13
CA ALA A 37 -14.66 16.40 5.79
C ALA A 37 -14.97 15.38 4.67
N ASP A 38 -13.99 15.06 3.82
CA ASP A 38 -14.14 14.13 2.69
C ASP A 38 -13.90 12.66 3.08
N ALA A 39 -13.56 12.38 4.35
CA ALA A 39 -13.32 11.02 4.83
C ALA A 39 -14.49 10.06 4.54
N LEU A 40 -15.71 10.47 4.85
CA LEU A 40 -16.89 9.64 4.63
C LEU A 40 -17.28 9.53 3.14
N PRO A 41 -17.30 10.62 2.34
CA PRO A 41 -17.43 10.53 0.89
C PRO A 41 -16.43 9.58 0.25
N ARG A 42 -15.13 9.68 0.59
CA ARG A 42 -14.07 8.81 0.07
C ARG A 42 -14.31 7.35 0.41
N LEU A 43 -14.68 7.05 1.66
CA LEU A 43 -14.99 5.68 2.09
C LEU A 43 -16.20 5.09 1.36
N ARG A 44 -17.18 5.91 0.99
CA ARG A 44 -18.35 5.48 0.22
C ARG A 44 -18.06 5.35 -1.27
N GLU A 45 -17.02 5.99 -1.78
CA GLU A 45 -16.56 5.87 -3.16
C GLU A 45 -15.67 4.63 -3.33
N ASP A 46 -14.76 4.41 -2.37
CA ASP A 46 -13.82 3.30 -2.36
C ASP A 46 -13.62 2.75 -0.94
N PRO A 47 -14.36 1.71 -0.52
CA PRO A 47 -14.20 1.11 0.81
C PRO A 47 -12.82 0.46 0.99
N TYR A 48 -12.19 0.02 -0.11
CA TYR A 48 -10.90 -0.66 -0.07
C TYR A 48 -9.74 0.27 0.28
N LEU A 49 -9.97 1.58 0.39
CA LEU A 49 -8.97 2.50 0.94
C LEU A 49 -8.47 2.06 2.33
N LEU A 50 -9.30 1.36 3.11
CA LEU A 50 -8.96 0.88 4.45
C LEU A 50 -8.07 -0.38 4.45
N THR A 51 -7.91 -1.05 3.30
CA THR A 51 -7.02 -2.23 3.20
C THR A 51 -5.55 -1.84 3.07
N GLY A 52 -5.26 -0.57 2.80
CA GLY A 52 -3.89 -0.09 2.71
C GLY A 52 -3.14 -0.18 4.05
N ASP A 53 -1.81 -0.33 3.96
CA ASP A 53 -0.87 -0.43 5.10
C ASP A 53 -1.09 0.62 6.21
N ALA A 54 -1.64 1.79 5.87
CA ALA A 54 -1.87 2.88 6.80
C ALA A 54 -3.00 2.61 7.82
N TYR A 55 -3.96 1.76 7.46
CA TYR A 55 -5.17 1.49 8.23
C TYR A 55 -5.19 0.04 8.74
N GLY A 56 -4.64 -0.91 7.98
CA GLY A 56 -4.46 -2.28 8.44
C GLY A 56 -5.76 -3.06 8.63
N VAL A 57 -6.79 -2.75 7.84
CA VAL A 57 -7.97 -3.61 7.74
C VAL A 57 -7.65 -4.72 6.73
N GLU A 58 -7.93 -5.97 7.10
CA GLU A 58 -7.72 -7.10 6.20
C GLU A 58 -8.63 -7.00 4.96
N PHE A 59 -8.11 -7.43 3.80
CA PHE A 59 -8.87 -7.37 2.55
C PHE A 59 -10.19 -8.16 2.63
N SER A 60 -10.18 -9.36 3.21
CA SER A 60 -11.39 -10.18 3.36
C SER A 60 -12.47 -9.50 4.18
N THR A 61 -12.09 -8.90 5.32
CA THR A 61 -13.03 -8.13 6.15
C THR A 61 -13.59 -6.93 5.40
N MET A 62 -12.75 -6.23 4.63
CA MET A 62 -13.20 -5.09 3.84
C MET A 62 -14.08 -5.51 2.66
N ASP A 63 -13.81 -6.66 2.03
CA ASP A 63 -14.59 -7.22 0.93
C ASP A 63 -16.02 -7.54 1.40
N GLU A 64 -16.17 -8.21 2.55
CA GLU A 64 -17.47 -8.49 3.17
C GLU A 64 -18.24 -7.20 3.48
N ILE A 65 -17.56 -6.19 4.03
CA ILE A 65 -18.18 -4.90 4.33
C ILE A 65 -18.57 -4.16 3.04
N ALA A 66 -17.72 -4.14 2.02
CA ALA A 66 -17.99 -3.48 0.74
C ALA A 66 -19.22 -4.08 0.05
N LEU A 67 -19.34 -5.41 0.03
CA LEU A 67 -20.53 -6.10 -0.46
C LEU A 67 -21.78 -5.72 0.35
N SER A 68 -21.67 -5.61 1.68
CA SER A 68 -22.78 -5.14 2.54
C SER A 68 -23.16 -3.68 2.30
N MET A 69 -22.22 -2.85 1.81
CA MET A 69 -22.44 -1.47 1.40
C MET A 69 -23.14 -1.36 0.02
N GLY A 70 -23.29 -2.48 -0.70
CA GLY A 70 -23.93 -2.54 -2.01
C GLY A 70 -22.96 -2.40 -3.18
N PHE A 71 -21.66 -2.63 -2.98
CA PHE A 71 -20.71 -2.73 -4.08
C PHE A 71 -20.87 -4.05 -4.82
N ASP A 72 -20.73 -3.99 -6.15
CA ASP A 72 -20.74 -5.19 -6.98
C ASP A 72 -19.44 -5.98 -6.83
N GLY A 73 -19.53 -7.30 -6.99
CA GLY A 73 -18.38 -8.21 -6.97
C GLY A 73 -17.36 -7.95 -8.08
N ASP A 74 -17.76 -7.26 -9.15
CA ASP A 74 -16.87 -6.87 -10.25
C ASP A 74 -16.53 -5.37 -10.22
N SER A 75 -16.77 -4.70 -9.08
CA SER A 75 -16.49 -3.27 -8.96
C SER A 75 -15.00 -2.97 -9.20
N PRO A 76 -14.66 -1.92 -9.98
CA PRO A 76 -13.27 -1.59 -10.29
C PRO A 76 -12.38 -1.39 -9.06
N CYS A 77 -12.93 -0.81 -7.98
CA CYS A 77 -12.21 -0.65 -6.72
C CYS A 77 -11.83 -1.99 -6.08
N ARG A 78 -12.70 -3.01 -6.14
CA ARG A 78 -12.40 -4.38 -5.65
C ARG A 78 -11.28 -5.03 -6.44
N VAL A 79 -11.32 -4.91 -7.77
CA VAL A 79 -10.30 -5.49 -8.67
C VAL A 79 -8.93 -4.85 -8.44
N GLU A 80 -8.88 -3.52 -8.36
CA GLU A 80 -7.64 -2.80 -8.07
C GLU A 80 -7.09 -3.08 -6.66
N ALA A 81 -7.98 -3.18 -5.67
CA ALA A 81 -7.63 -3.54 -4.30
C ALA A 81 -7.07 -4.95 -4.21
N ALA A 82 -7.61 -5.92 -4.96
CA ALA A 82 -7.08 -7.27 -5.01
C ALA A 82 -5.63 -7.30 -5.55
N LEU A 83 -5.36 -6.57 -6.65
CA LEU A 83 -4.01 -6.49 -7.24
C LEU A 83 -3.00 -5.88 -6.27
N THR A 84 -3.37 -4.79 -5.59
CA THR A 84 -2.48 -4.12 -4.63
C THR A 84 -2.31 -4.94 -3.35
N TYR A 85 -3.37 -5.59 -2.86
CA TYR A 85 -3.32 -6.53 -1.75
C TYR A 85 -2.39 -7.69 -2.04
N GLU A 86 -2.46 -8.33 -3.21
CA GLU A 86 -1.58 -9.45 -3.57
C GLU A 86 -0.10 -9.06 -3.53
N LEU A 87 0.25 -7.88 -4.02
CA LEU A 87 1.62 -7.36 -3.94
C LEU A 87 2.05 -7.08 -2.49
N SER A 88 1.19 -6.49 -1.67
CA SER A 88 1.47 -6.22 -0.25
C SER A 88 1.54 -7.51 0.58
N HIS A 89 0.64 -8.46 0.37
CA HIS A 89 0.56 -9.72 1.12
C HIS A 89 1.79 -10.58 0.86
N ASN A 90 2.27 -10.64 -0.37
CA ASN A 90 3.47 -11.40 -0.74
C ASN A 90 4.77 -10.80 -0.17
N LEU A 91 4.75 -9.56 0.32
CA LEU A 91 5.87 -9.00 1.09
C LEU A 91 6.13 -9.79 2.38
N ASN A 92 5.07 -10.27 3.03
CA ASN A 92 5.18 -11.10 4.23
C ASN A 92 5.83 -12.47 3.95
N ASN A 93 5.81 -12.90 2.69
CA ASN A 93 6.49 -14.09 2.20
C ASN A 93 7.91 -13.80 1.68
N GLY A 94 8.40 -12.56 1.81
CA GLY A 94 9.74 -12.14 1.38
C GLY A 94 9.83 -11.72 -0.09
N HIS A 95 8.72 -11.57 -0.80
CA HIS A 95 8.71 -11.12 -2.18
C HIS A 95 8.53 -9.61 -2.29
N VAL A 96 9.41 -8.95 -3.04
CA VAL A 96 9.32 -7.49 -3.29
C VAL A 96 8.51 -7.18 -4.57
N PHE A 97 8.36 -8.18 -5.44
CA PHE A 97 7.57 -8.12 -6.67
C PHE A 97 6.89 -9.46 -6.95
N LEU A 98 5.93 -9.43 -7.87
CA LEU A 98 5.38 -10.63 -8.48
C LEU A 98 5.48 -10.52 -10.02
N PRO A 99 5.77 -11.62 -10.73
CA PRO A 99 5.57 -11.69 -12.17
C PRO A 99 4.13 -11.31 -12.55
N ARG A 100 3.93 -10.55 -13.63
CA ARG A 100 2.59 -10.11 -14.11
C ARG A 100 1.58 -11.27 -14.14
N ASP A 101 1.90 -12.39 -14.77
CA ASP A 101 1.00 -13.53 -14.90
C ASP A 101 0.63 -14.14 -13.54
N LYS A 102 1.59 -14.17 -12.60
CA LYS A 102 1.34 -14.67 -11.24
C LYS A 102 0.47 -13.72 -10.44
N LEU A 103 0.69 -12.41 -10.58
CA LEU A 103 -0.13 -11.38 -9.94
C LEU A 103 -1.59 -11.48 -10.41
N LEU A 104 -1.80 -11.54 -11.73
CA LEU A 104 -3.14 -11.69 -12.32
C LEU A 104 -3.80 -13.00 -11.86
N SER A 105 -3.07 -14.11 -11.88
CA SER A 105 -3.61 -15.40 -11.44
C SER A 105 -3.97 -15.43 -9.96
N ALA A 106 -3.13 -14.85 -9.08
CA ALA A 106 -3.40 -14.78 -7.65
C ALA A 106 -4.62 -13.91 -7.35
N ALA A 107 -4.70 -12.72 -7.98
CA ALA A 107 -5.84 -11.82 -7.81
C ALA A 107 -7.13 -12.44 -8.36
N ALA A 108 -7.09 -13.13 -9.51
CA ALA A 108 -8.24 -13.86 -10.05
C ALA A 108 -8.74 -14.93 -9.08
N GLN A 109 -7.84 -15.66 -8.41
CA GLN A 109 -8.22 -16.63 -7.39
C GLN A 109 -8.81 -15.99 -6.14
N LEU A 110 -8.24 -14.86 -5.70
CA LEU A 110 -8.67 -14.15 -4.50
C LEU A 110 -10.12 -13.67 -4.58
N ILE A 111 -10.48 -13.02 -5.70
CA ILE A 111 -11.79 -12.39 -5.87
C ILE A 111 -12.74 -13.12 -6.83
N SER A 112 -12.28 -14.23 -7.43
CA SER A 112 -13.00 -14.99 -8.46
C SER A 112 -13.41 -14.13 -9.68
N ALA A 113 -12.57 -13.17 -10.05
CA ALA A 113 -12.82 -12.23 -11.14
C ALA A 113 -12.24 -12.70 -12.48
N ASP A 114 -12.75 -12.10 -13.56
CA ASP A 114 -12.25 -12.33 -14.91
C ASP A 114 -10.84 -11.76 -15.11
N THR A 115 -10.03 -12.45 -15.90
CA THR A 115 -8.64 -12.06 -16.17
C THR A 115 -8.58 -10.77 -16.98
N ASP A 116 -9.50 -10.56 -17.92
CA ASP A 116 -9.54 -9.35 -18.76
C ASP A 116 -9.81 -8.07 -17.92
N ALA A 117 -10.65 -8.18 -16.90
CA ALA A 117 -10.92 -7.10 -15.95
C ALA A 117 -9.68 -6.77 -15.12
N LEU A 118 -8.96 -7.79 -14.67
CA LEU A 118 -7.70 -7.65 -13.92
C LEU A 118 -6.58 -7.04 -14.77
N GLU A 119 -6.46 -7.43 -16.04
CA GLU A 119 -5.49 -6.83 -16.96
C GLU A 119 -5.77 -5.35 -17.17
N THR A 120 -7.03 -5.00 -17.42
CA THR A 120 -7.46 -3.61 -17.61
C THR A 120 -7.18 -2.77 -16.35
N ALA A 121 -7.49 -3.32 -15.17
CA ALA A 121 -7.24 -2.66 -13.89
C ALA A 121 -5.73 -2.49 -13.63
N LEU A 122 -4.93 -3.52 -13.92
CA LEU A 122 -3.47 -3.48 -13.78
C LEU A 122 -2.87 -2.38 -14.67
N ASP A 123 -3.31 -2.29 -15.92
CA ASP A 123 -2.83 -1.25 -16.85
C ASP A 123 -3.24 0.16 -16.39
N GLY A 124 -4.42 0.29 -15.78
CA GLY A 124 -4.85 1.51 -15.10
C GLY A 124 -3.93 1.88 -13.92
N LEU A 125 -3.59 0.92 -13.07
CA LEU A 125 -2.69 1.10 -11.92
C LEU A 125 -1.26 1.45 -12.36
N LEU A 126 -0.77 0.85 -13.45
CA LEU A 126 0.51 1.18 -14.08
C LEU A 126 0.52 2.62 -14.59
N THR A 127 -0.55 3.03 -15.28
CA THR A 127 -0.70 4.40 -15.82
C THR A 127 -0.72 5.45 -14.71
N ARG A 128 -1.38 5.15 -13.58
CA ARG A 128 -1.41 6.04 -12.41
C ARG A 128 -0.13 5.99 -11.56
N GLY A 129 0.79 5.07 -11.86
CA GLY A 129 2.03 4.89 -11.12
C GLY A 129 1.84 4.32 -9.71
N VAL A 130 0.72 3.64 -9.46
CA VAL A 130 0.52 2.89 -8.19
C VAL A 130 1.37 1.62 -8.22
N ILE A 131 1.38 0.95 -9.36
CA ILE A 131 2.22 -0.20 -9.67
C ILE A 131 3.28 0.22 -10.69
N VAL A 132 4.47 -0.35 -10.58
CA VAL A 132 5.56 -0.22 -11.55
C VAL A 132 5.86 -1.60 -12.14
N GLN A 133 6.07 -1.66 -13.45
CA GLN A 133 6.49 -2.87 -14.14
C GLN A 133 7.92 -2.70 -14.69
N GLU A 134 8.79 -3.66 -14.39
CA GLU A 134 10.17 -3.69 -14.91
C GLU A 134 10.53 -5.09 -15.41
N GLN A 135 11.32 -5.16 -16.49
CA GLN A 135 11.82 -6.42 -17.02
C GLN A 135 13.04 -6.88 -16.21
N VAL A 136 12.87 -7.94 -15.41
CA VAL A 136 13.93 -8.50 -14.56
C VAL A 136 14.11 -9.98 -14.89
N ALA A 137 15.34 -10.38 -15.25
CA ALA A 137 15.69 -11.78 -15.55
C ALA A 137 14.69 -12.49 -16.50
N ASN A 138 14.30 -11.82 -17.59
CA ASN A 138 13.31 -12.27 -18.59
C ASN A 138 11.85 -12.36 -18.10
N VAL A 139 11.51 -11.74 -16.98
CA VAL A 139 10.15 -11.70 -16.44
C VAL A 139 9.67 -10.26 -16.28
N GLN A 140 8.40 -10.00 -16.57
CA GLN A 140 7.74 -8.72 -16.28
C GLN A 140 7.39 -8.68 -14.79
N ALA A 141 8.24 -8.04 -13.99
CA ALA A 141 8.07 -7.92 -12.54
C ALA A 141 7.21 -6.69 -12.21
N CYS A 142 6.11 -6.91 -11.47
CA CYS A 142 5.21 -5.88 -10.98
C CYS A 142 5.49 -5.58 -9.50
N TYR A 143 5.61 -4.30 -9.19
CA TYR A 143 5.94 -3.77 -7.87
C TYR A 143 4.92 -2.75 -7.43
N LEU A 144 4.61 -2.67 -6.13
CA LEU A 144 4.08 -1.43 -5.58
C LEU A 144 5.15 -0.34 -5.68
N LEU A 145 4.77 0.88 -6.09
CA LEU A 145 5.72 1.98 -6.29
C LEU A 145 6.62 2.21 -5.06
N ARG A 146 6.04 2.16 -3.85
CA ARG A 146 6.79 2.32 -2.59
C ARG A 146 7.87 1.26 -2.43
N LEU A 147 7.58 0.00 -2.76
CA LEU A 147 8.51 -1.11 -2.64
C LEU A 147 9.62 -1.02 -3.69
N TYR A 148 9.26 -0.67 -4.92
CA TYR A 148 10.23 -0.40 -5.99
C TYR A 148 11.24 0.69 -5.61
N GLN A 149 10.74 1.80 -5.07
CA GLN A 149 11.59 2.90 -4.59
C GLN A 149 12.48 2.48 -3.42
N ALA A 150 11.95 1.67 -2.50
CA ALA A 150 12.71 1.15 -1.37
C ALA A 150 13.85 0.24 -1.85
N GLU A 151 13.58 -0.73 -2.71
CA GLU A 151 14.58 -1.64 -3.28
C GLU A 151 15.67 -0.88 -4.03
N THR A 152 15.27 0.01 -4.94
CA THR A 152 16.20 0.82 -5.73
C THR A 152 17.09 1.70 -4.84
N ARG A 153 16.53 2.28 -3.77
CA ARG A 153 17.29 3.11 -2.82
C ARG A 153 18.31 2.27 -2.06
N VAL A 154 17.93 1.08 -1.59
CA VAL A 154 18.84 0.16 -0.89
C VAL A 154 19.97 -0.26 -1.82
N ALA A 155 19.66 -0.69 -3.05
CA ALA A 155 20.65 -1.07 -4.05
C ALA A 155 21.64 0.06 -4.34
N ARG A 156 21.15 1.29 -4.58
CA ARG A 156 22.01 2.47 -4.80
C ARG A 156 22.90 2.77 -3.60
N ARG A 157 22.37 2.64 -2.37
CA ARG A 157 23.14 2.89 -1.15
C ARG A 157 24.26 1.85 -0.97
N LEU A 158 23.99 0.58 -1.26
CA LEU A 158 24.99 -0.48 -1.21
C LEU A 158 26.11 -0.26 -2.23
N LEU A 159 25.77 0.12 -3.47
CA LEU A 159 26.76 0.48 -4.49
C LEU A 159 27.61 1.66 -4.03
N SER A 160 26.98 2.71 -3.49
CA SER A 160 27.69 3.89 -2.96
C SER A 160 28.63 3.54 -1.80
N LEU A 161 28.25 2.60 -0.93
CA LEU A 161 29.10 2.13 0.18
C LEU A 161 30.27 1.28 -0.29
N ARG A 162 30.07 0.46 -1.33
CA ARG A 162 31.14 -0.32 -1.97
C ARG A 162 32.18 0.59 -2.62
N ASP A 163 31.72 1.65 -3.28
CA ASP A 163 32.57 2.55 -4.07
C ASP A 163 33.18 3.69 -3.23
N ALA A 164 32.69 3.90 -2.00
CA ALA A 164 33.27 4.86 -1.08
C ALA A 164 34.68 4.44 -0.64
N PRO A 165 35.66 5.37 -0.60
CA PRO A 165 36.99 5.07 -0.08
C PRO A 165 36.87 4.62 1.37
N ARG A 166 37.48 3.46 1.68
CA ARG A 166 37.54 2.96 3.06
C ARG A 166 38.20 4.02 3.93
N GLN A 167 37.52 4.49 4.96
CA GLN A 167 38.17 5.23 6.04
C GLN A 167 39.02 4.22 6.82
N THR A 168 40.23 3.95 6.33
CA THR A 168 41.26 3.30 7.12
C THR A 168 41.51 4.25 8.30
N GLY A 169 41.18 3.79 9.50
CA GLY A 169 41.27 4.59 10.71
C GLY A 169 42.63 5.28 10.82
N LYS A 170 42.61 6.54 11.27
CA LYS A 170 43.81 7.24 11.72
C LYS A 170 44.64 6.27 12.58
N ASN A 171 45.90 6.06 12.19
CA ASN A 171 46.88 5.32 12.96
C ASN A 171 46.81 5.73 14.44
N VAL A 172 46.28 4.85 15.29
CA VAL A 172 46.52 4.92 16.74
C VAL A 172 47.93 4.42 16.95
N GLY A 173 48.89 5.31 16.75
CA GLY A 173 50.30 4.97 16.83
C GLY A 173 51.14 6.24 16.81
N GLN A 174 51.28 6.87 17.98
CA GLN A 174 52.51 7.51 18.47
C GLN A 174 52.21 8.12 19.85
N ASP A 175 51.99 7.25 20.85
CA ASP A 175 52.24 7.66 22.22
C ASP A 175 53.75 7.76 22.42
N HIS A 176 54.15 8.92 22.91
CA HIS A 176 55.51 9.40 23.08
C HIS A 176 56.37 8.45 23.89
N HIS A 177 57.50 8.05 23.30
CA HIS A 177 58.71 7.74 24.05
C HIS A 177 59.36 9.08 24.43
N ARG A 178 59.27 9.47 25.70
CA ARG A 178 60.17 10.45 26.33
C ARG A 178 60.34 10.07 27.81
N ASP A 179 61.53 9.52 28.06
CA ASP A 179 62.45 9.75 29.19
C ASP A 179 61.88 10.07 30.58
#